data_AF-A0A7K1SR95-F1
#
_entry.id   AF-A0A7K1SR95-F1
#
_cell.length_a   1.000
_cell.length_b   1.000
_cell.length_c   1.000
_cell.angle_alpha   90.00
_cell.angle_beta   90.00
_cell.angle_gamma   90.00
#
_symmetry.space_group_name_H-M   'P 1'
#
loop_
_entity.id
_entity.type
_entity.pdbx_description
1 polymer ?
#
loop_
_entity_poly.entity_id
_entity_poly.type
_entity_poly.pdbx_seq_one_letter_code
_entity_poly.pdbx_strand_id
1 'polypeptide(L)'
;MVRLFLIWLLLCLTAGPVFSQPKKIDSLLTVLAKHLQADTFRVNRLNDIAAVYFEKFPPDNPDRLDLIGQVSLQLASKLNYHYGQAIALGTLAGIASAKGDMKQYQK
;
A
#
# COMPACT_ATOMS: atom_id res chain seq x y z
N MET A 1 13.19 46.79 -10.25
CA MET A 1 12.03 45.88 -10.39
C MET A 1 12.40 44.56 -11.05
N VAL A 2 13.15 44.54 -12.17
CA VAL A 2 13.56 43.30 -12.89
C VAL A 2 14.36 42.32 -12.03
N ARG A 3 15.23 42.80 -11.11
CA ARG A 3 15.99 41.92 -10.19
C ARG A 3 15.12 41.09 -9.24
N LEU A 4 14.02 41.66 -8.72
CA LEU A 4 13.09 40.95 -7.85
C LEU A 4 12.30 39.89 -8.62
N PHE A 5 11.96 40.18 -9.89
CA PHE A 5 11.29 39.25 -10.77
C PHE A 5 12.16 38.02 -11.10
N LEU A 6 13.47 38.22 -11.35
CA LEU A 6 14.40 37.11 -11.62
C LEU A 6 14.63 36.21 -10.40
N ILE A 7 14.67 36.79 -9.19
CA ILE A 7 14.78 36.02 -7.94
C ILE A 7 13.51 35.18 -7.71
N TRP A 8 12.34 35.74 -7.99
CA TRP A 8 11.07 35.03 -7.90
C TRP A 8 10.97 33.90 -8.93
N LEU A 9 11.42 34.13 -10.17
CA LEU A 9 11.47 33.12 -11.21
C LEU A 9 12.39 31.94 -10.81
N LEU A 10 13.57 32.25 -10.25
CA LEU A 10 14.54 31.24 -9.79
C LEU A 10 13.97 30.37 -8.66
N LEU A 11 13.16 30.95 -7.76
CA LEU A 11 12.48 30.24 -6.67
C LEU A 11 11.39 29.28 -7.17
N CYS A 12 10.71 29.59 -8.28
CA CYS A 12 9.70 28.70 -8.86
C CYS A 12 10.33 27.47 -9.55
N LEU A 13 11.55 27.58 -10.07
CA LEU A 13 12.25 26.48 -10.73
C LEU A 13 12.76 25.40 -9.76
N THR A 14 12.83 25.68 -8.46
CA THR A 14 13.25 24.71 -7.42
C THR A 14 12.09 24.06 -6.67
N ALA A 15 10.84 24.42 -7.00
CA ALA A 15 9.66 23.76 -6.48
C ALA A 15 9.49 22.38 -7.13
N GLY A 16 10.29 21.41 -6.69
CA GLY A 16 10.16 20.01 -7.07
C GLY A 16 8.82 19.41 -6.62
N PRO A 17 8.45 18.23 -7.16
CA PRO A 17 7.23 17.55 -6.77
C PRO A 17 7.24 17.28 -5.26
N VAL A 18 6.31 17.93 -4.54
CA VAL A 18 6.06 17.61 -3.14
C VAL A 18 5.33 16.28 -3.12
N PHE A 19 6.05 15.21 -2.78
CA PHE A 19 5.45 13.91 -2.52
C PHE A 19 4.55 14.03 -1.30
N SER A 20 3.24 14.16 -1.51
CA SER A 20 2.25 13.95 -0.46
C SER A 20 2.31 12.46 -0.10
N GLN A 21 3.10 12.14 0.93
CA GLN A 21 3.11 10.81 1.52
C GLN A 21 1.66 10.36 1.73
N PRO A 22 1.35 9.08 1.49
CA PRO A 22 0.00 8.59 1.69
C PRO A 22 -0.29 8.55 3.19
N LYS A 23 -0.74 9.69 3.76
CA LYS A 23 -1.12 9.86 5.18
C LYS A 23 -1.99 8.71 5.70
N LYS A 24 -2.77 8.11 4.80
CA LYS A 24 -3.61 6.94 5.06
C LYS A 24 -2.81 5.69 5.41
N ILE A 25 -1.74 5.34 4.69
CA ILE A 25 -0.93 4.15 4.98
C ILE A 25 -0.22 4.31 6.33
N ASP A 26 0.41 5.46 6.56
CA ASP A 26 1.15 5.71 7.80
C ASP A 26 0.22 5.71 9.03
N SER A 27 -0.97 6.28 8.88
CA SER A 27 -2.03 6.19 9.89
C SER A 27 -2.43 4.74 10.17
N LEU A 28 -2.68 3.94 9.13
CA LEU A 28 -3.07 2.54 9.27
C LEU A 28 -1.97 1.70 9.93
N LEU A 29 -0.71 1.88 9.54
CA LEU A 29 0.43 1.21 10.14
C LEU A 29 0.59 1.58 11.62
N THR A 30 0.39 2.86 11.96
CA THR A 30 0.47 3.33 13.34
C THR A 30 -0.62 2.70 14.21
N VAL A 31 -1.85 2.63 13.71
CA VAL A 31 -2.96 1.96 14.40
C VAL A 31 -2.67 0.47 14.57
N LEU A 32 -2.18 -0.20 13.52
CA LEU A 32 -1.84 -1.62 13.55
C LEU A 32 -0.70 -1.93 14.53
N ALA A 33 0.30 -1.04 14.64
CA ALA A 33 1.41 -1.19 15.56
C ALA A 33 0.98 -1.06 17.03
N LYS A 34 -0.02 -0.22 17.31
CA LYS A 34 -0.59 -0.04 18.65
C LYS A 34 -1.53 -1.19 19.05
N HIS A 35 -2.13 -1.87 18.08
CA HIS A 35 -3.12 -2.94 18.31
C HIS A 35 -2.54 -4.33 18.06
N LEU A 36 -1.88 -4.91 19.07
CA LEU A 36 -1.18 -6.19 18.95
C LEU A 36 -2.10 -7.43 19.02
N GLN A 37 -3.38 -7.24 19.39
CA GLN A 37 -4.31 -8.34 19.56
C GLN A 37 -4.61 -9.03 18.21
N ALA A 38 -4.56 -10.36 18.23
CA ALA A 38 -4.89 -11.20 17.09
C ALA A 38 -6.41 -11.34 16.98
N ASP A 39 -7.06 -10.38 16.32
CA ASP A 39 -8.51 -10.32 16.15
C ASP A 39 -8.93 -9.88 14.74
N THR A 40 -10.24 -9.82 14.52
CA THR A 40 -10.82 -9.42 13.22
C THR A 40 -10.52 -7.96 12.88
N PHE A 41 -10.34 -7.09 13.89
CA PHE A 41 -9.91 -5.71 13.66
C PHE A 41 -8.52 -5.68 13.02
N ARG A 42 -7.57 -6.48 13.52
CA ARG A 42 -6.23 -6.59 12.96
C ARG A 42 -6.25 -7.10 11.52
N VAL A 43 -7.08 -8.11 11.22
CA VAL A 43 -7.30 -8.59 9.84
C VAL A 43 -7.81 -7.47 8.94
N ASN A 44 -8.83 -6.74 9.39
CA ASN A 44 -9.40 -5.63 8.62
C ASN A 44 -8.37 -4.53 8.34
N ARG A 45 -7.52 -4.18 9.33
CA ARG A 45 -6.46 -3.19 9.13
C ARG A 45 -5.40 -3.67 8.14
N LEU A 46 -4.98 -4.94 8.20
CA LEU A 46 -4.05 -5.53 7.24
C LEU A 46 -4.61 -5.51 5.81
N ASN A 47 -5.88 -5.87 5.65
CA ASN A 47 -6.57 -5.82 4.36
C ASN A 47 -6.67 -4.38 3.82
N ASP A 48 -6.99 -3.41 4.66
CA ASP A 48 -7.04 -2.01 4.25
C ASP A 48 -5.65 -1.48 3.84
N ILE A 49 -4.60 -1.88 4.55
CA ILE A 49 -3.22 -1.55 4.18
C ILE A 49 -2.91 -2.13 2.80
N ALA A 50 -3.20 -3.41 2.58
CA ALA A 50 -2.94 -4.08 1.30
C ALA A 50 -3.67 -3.40 0.14
N ALA A 51 -4.94 -3.03 0.33
CA ALA A 51 -5.72 -2.32 -0.68
C ALA A 51 -5.13 -0.96 -1.04
N VAL A 52 -4.74 -0.16 -0.04
CA VAL A 52 -4.15 1.17 -0.30
C VAL A 52 -2.76 1.03 -0.93
N TYR A 53 -1.99 0.00 -0.55
CA TYR A 53 -0.71 -0.28 -1.21
C TYR A 53 -0.91 -0.66 -2.68
N PHE A 54 -1.88 -1.51 -2.99
CA PHE A 54 -2.19 -1.94 -4.36
C PHE A 54 -2.65 -0.78 -5.24
N GLU A 55 -3.43 0.15 -4.68
CA GLU A 55 -3.89 1.35 -5.39
C GLU A 55 -2.75 2.34 -5.69
N LYS A 56 -1.85 2.55 -4.72
CA LYS A 56 -0.85 3.63 -4.79
C LYS A 56 0.48 3.24 -5.38
N PHE A 57 0.85 1.98 -5.21
CA PHE A 57 2.09 1.44 -5.72
C PHE A 57 1.68 0.35 -6.70
N PRO A 58 1.82 0.59 -8.01
CA PRO A 58 1.74 -0.48 -9.00
C PRO A 58 2.67 -1.63 -8.59
N PRO A 59 2.49 -2.83 -9.15
CA PRO A 59 3.15 -4.06 -8.70
C PRO A 59 4.67 -4.10 -8.96
N ASP A 60 5.35 -2.96 -8.96
CA ASP A 60 6.80 -2.79 -9.07
C ASP A 60 7.53 -3.40 -7.87
N ASN A 61 6.85 -3.56 -6.72
CA ASN A 61 7.36 -4.27 -5.56
C ASN A 61 6.27 -5.16 -4.92
N PRO A 62 5.96 -6.30 -5.55
CA PRO A 62 4.82 -7.12 -5.16
C PRO A 62 5.06 -7.87 -3.84
N ASP A 63 6.31 -8.03 -3.42
CA ASP A 63 6.69 -8.88 -2.29
C ASP A 63 6.13 -8.35 -0.96
N ARG A 64 6.06 -7.02 -0.80
CA ARG A 64 5.47 -6.42 0.40
C ARG A 64 3.96 -6.66 0.48
N LEU A 65 3.25 -6.52 -0.64
CA LEU A 65 1.81 -6.80 -0.67
C LEU A 65 1.55 -8.30 -0.47
N ASP A 66 2.39 -9.16 -1.04
CA ASP A 66 2.28 -10.61 -0.90
C ASP A 66 2.39 -11.03 0.57
N LEU A 67 3.39 -10.48 1.27
CA LEU A 67 3.57 -10.72 2.70
C LEU A 67 2.35 -10.24 3.52
N ILE A 68 1.87 -9.02 3.28
CA ILE A 68 0.71 -8.48 4.01
C ILE A 68 -0.55 -9.32 3.75
N GLY A 69 -0.78 -9.72 2.50
CA GLY A 69 -1.89 -10.58 2.10
C GLY A 69 -1.83 -11.95 2.78
N GLN A 70 -0.65 -12.59 2.80
CA GLN A 70 -0.44 -13.87 3.47
C GLN A 70 -0.67 -13.80 4.98
N VAL A 71 -0.13 -12.76 5.65
CA VAL A 71 -0.33 -12.57 7.09
C VAL A 71 -1.81 -12.34 7.41
N SER A 72 -2.51 -11.54 6.60
CA SER A 72 -3.95 -11.31 6.77
C SER A 72 -4.75 -12.60 6.61
N LEU A 73 -4.47 -13.37 5.54
CA LEU A 73 -5.12 -14.64 5.28
C LEU A 73 -4.89 -15.64 6.42
N GLN A 74 -3.64 -15.80 6.87
CA GLN A 74 -3.31 -16.73 7.95
C GLN A 74 -4.05 -16.37 9.24
N LEU A 75 -4.10 -15.08 9.60
CA LEU A 75 -4.79 -14.63 10.79
C LEU A 75 -6.32 -14.82 10.64
N ALA A 76 -6.89 -14.46 9.50
CA ALA A 76 -8.31 -14.64 9.22
C ALA A 76 -8.72 -16.12 9.23
N SER A 77 -7.85 -17.03 8.78
CA SER A 77 -8.02 -18.48 8.88
C SER A 77 -8.06 -18.97 10.31
N LYS A 78 -7.11 -18.54 11.16
CA LYS A 78 -7.10 -18.90 12.59
C LYS A 78 -8.34 -18.42 13.34
N LEU A 79 -8.89 -17.28 12.93
CA LEU A 79 -10.07 -16.67 13.55
C LEU A 79 -11.40 -17.17 12.97
N ASN A 80 -11.39 -18.04 11.95
CA ASN A 80 -12.57 -18.42 11.16
C ASN A 80 -13.34 -17.20 10.61
N TYR A 81 -12.62 -16.13 10.29
CA TYR A 81 -13.20 -14.88 9.80
C TYR A 81 -13.27 -14.86 8.28
N HIS A 82 -14.30 -15.51 7.74
CA HIS A 82 -14.46 -15.77 6.30
C HIS A 82 -14.44 -14.50 5.43
N TYR A 83 -15.05 -13.40 5.90
CA TYR A 83 -15.02 -12.14 5.19
C TYR A 83 -13.58 -11.61 5.02
N GLY A 84 -12.79 -11.65 6.10
CA GLY A 84 -11.39 -11.24 6.06
C GLY A 84 -10.53 -12.14 5.16
N GLN A 85 -10.81 -13.45 5.15
CA GLN A 85 -10.16 -14.42 4.26
C GLN A 85 -10.45 -14.10 2.79
N ALA A 86 -11.71 -13.84 2.45
CA ALA A 86 -12.12 -13.54 1.08
C ALA A 86 -11.39 -12.30 0.53
N ILE A 87 -11.29 -11.22 1.33
CA ILE A 87 -10.54 -10.03 0.93
C ILE A 87 -9.06 -10.33 0.76
N ALA A 88 -8.45 -11.05 1.70
CA ALA A 88 -7.03 -11.39 1.62
C ALA A 88 -6.72 -12.23 0.36
N LEU A 89 -7.58 -13.19 0.03
CA LEU A 89 -7.47 -13.99 -1.19
C LEU A 89 -7.63 -13.14 -2.46
N GLY A 90 -8.58 -12.20 -2.47
CA GLY A 90 -8.76 -11.27 -3.59
C GLY A 90 -7.50 -10.44 -3.86
N THR A 91 -6.88 -9.91 -2.80
CA THR A 91 -5.60 -9.19 -2.91
C THR A 91 -4.49 -10.09 -3.47
N LEU A 92 -4.32 -11.30 -2.93
CA LEU A 92 -3.29 -12.23 -3.40
C LEU A 92 -3.49 -12.65 -4.85
N ALA A 93 -4.74 -12.86 -5.28
CA ALA A 93 -5.07 -13.14 -6.67
C ALA A 93 -4.69 -11.98 -7.60
N GLY A 94 -4.98 -10.73 -7.20
CA GLY A 94 -4.57 -9.54 -7.94
C GLY A 94 -3.05 -9.43 -8.10
N ILE A 95 -2.30 -9.72 -7.05
CA ILE A 95 -0.82 -9.74 -7.09
C ILE A 95 -0.31 -10.85 -8.02
N ALA A 96 -0.88 -12.04 -7.94
CA ALA A 96 -0.48 -13.17 -8.79
C ALA A 96 -0.71 -12.88 -10.28
N SER A 97 -1.84 -12.25 -10.61
CA SER A 97 -2.13 -11.80 -11.99
C SER A 97 -1.07 -10.81 -12.48
N ALA A 98 -0.80 -9.77 -11.69
CA ALA A 98 0.21 -8.77 -12.04
C ALA A 98 1.62 -9.36 -12.24
N LYS A 99 2.03 -10.30 -11.38
CA LYS A 99 3.30 -11.03 -11.55
C LYS A 99 3.33 -11.84 -12.84
N GLY A 100 2.20 -12.43 -13.25
CA GLY A 100 2.07 -13.14 -14.53
C GLY A 100 2.26 -12.22 -15.73
N ASP A 101 1.60 -11.07 -15.72
CA ASP A 101 1.68 -10.07 -16.79
C ASP A 101 3.12 -9.53 -16.95
N MET A 102 3.83 -9.25 -15.85
CA MET A 102 5.22 -8.77 -15.92
C MET A 102 6.19 -9.78 -16.55
N LYS A 103 6.00 -11.08 -16.33
CA LYS A 103 6.84 -12.12 -16.95
C LYS A 103 6.71 -12.14 -18.48
N GLN A 104 5.59 -11.66 -19.02
CA GLN A 104 5.34 -11.63 -20.47
C GLN A 104 6.17 -10.56 -21.19
N TYR A 105 6.56 -9.48 -20.51
CA TYR A 105 7.32 -8.35 -21.09
C TYR A 105 8.85 -8.48 -20.96
N GLN A 106 9.35 -9.57 -20.38
CA GLN A 106 10.79 -9.84 -20.20
C GLN A 106 11.35 -10.82 -21.25
N LYS A 107 10.63 -11.07 -22.35
CA LYS A 107 11.08 -11.85 -23.51
C LYS A 107 11.47 -10.94 -24.67
#